data_AF-A0A7C2QRC4-F1
#
_entry.id   AF-A0A7C2QRC4-F1
#
_cell.length_a   1.000
_cell.length_b   1.000
_cell.length_c   1.000
_cell.angle_alpha   90.00
_cell.angle_beta   90.00
_cell.angle_gamma   90.00
#
_symmetry.space_group_name_H-M   'P 1'
#
loop_
_entity.id
_entity.type
_entity.pdbx_description
1 polymer ?
#
loop_
_entity_poly.entity_id
_entity_poly.type
_entity_poly.pdbx_seq_one_letter_code
_entity_poly.pdbx_strand_id
1 'polypeptide(L)'
;MRQLAVTQGRAMIRVRHRETRDPATIGVCPACFNLHTRREALLRQLEKMGYEVAYREDRLDGAYREGRQHAPGCRYGHLASDPWDRFRTALKRRKFTGRSGR
;
A
#
# COMPACT_ATOMS: atom_id res chain seq x y z
N MET A 1 21.44 1.65 0.41
CA MET A 1 19.99 1.91 0.59
C MET A 1 19.08 0.74 0.17
N ARG A 2 19.26 0.10 -1.01
CA ARG A 2 18.38 -1.01 -1.45
C ARG A 2 18.36 -2.23 -0.51
N GLN A 3 19.51 -2.65 0.03
CA GLN A 3 19.56 -3.78 0.98
C GLN A 3 18.74 -3.55 2.26
N LEU A 4 18.76 -2.34 2.82
CA LEU A 4 17.97 -1.97 4.01
C LEU A 4 16.45 -2.03 3.77
N ALA A 5 15.99 -1.64 2.59
CA ALA A 5 14.57 -1.73 2.26
C ALA A 5 14.11 -3.18 2.08
N VAL A 6 14.96 -4.03 1.50
CA VAL A 6 14.70 -5.47 1.34
C VAL A 6 14.72 -6.18 2.69
N THR A 7 15.67 -5.87 3.57
CA THR A 7 15.70 -6.45 4.92
C THR A 7 14.54 -5.97 5.79
N GLN A 8 14.00 -4.78 5.54
CA GLN A 8 12.78 -4.28 6.17
C GLN A 8 11.49 -4.78 5.48
N GLY A 9 11.55 -5.76 4.58
CA GLY A 9 10.37 -6.34 3.93
C GLY A 9 9.58 -5.35 3.07
N ARG A 10 10.21 -4.28 2.57
CA ARG A 10 9.57 -3.26 1.74
C ARG A 10 9.64 -3.64 0.26
N ALA A 11 8.56 -3.35 -0.47
CA ALA A 11 8.53 -3.45 -1.92
C ALA A 11 9.25 -2.24 -2.53
N MET A 12 10.08 -2.47 -3.54
CA MET A 12 10.79 -1.41 -4.25
C MET A 12 10.04 -1.03 -5.52
N ILE A 13 9.67 0.24 -5.65
CA ILE A 13 8.90 0.76 -6.79
C ILE A 13 9.76 1.75 -7.55
N ARG A 14 9.77 1.64 -8.88
CA ARG A 14 10.47 2.58 -9.74
C ARG A 14 9.62 3.83 -9.93
N VAL A 15 10.21 4.98 -9.65
CA VAL A 15 9.61 6.28 -9.88
C VAL A 15 10.55 7.11 -10.74
N ARG A 16 10.06 8.19 -11.30
CA ARG A 16 10.87 9.17 -12.02
C ARG A 16 10.46 10.58 -11.65
N HIS A 17 11.42 11.50 -11.69
CA HIS A 17 11.12 12.92 -11.53
C HIS A 17 10.37 13.42 -12.78
N ARG A 18 9.30 14.20 -12.61
CA ARG A 18 8.41 14.59 -13.72
C ARG A 18 9.12 15.51 -14.72
N GLU A 19 9.93 16.44 -14.22
CA GLU A 19 10.60 17.46 -15.04
C GLU A 19 11.85 16.91 -15.71
N THR A 20 12.76 16.34 -14.92
CA THR A 20 14.08 15.90 -15.41
C THR A 20 14.06 14.48 -15.98
N ARG A 21 12.98 13.72 -15.76
CA ARG A 21 12.85 12.30 -16.11
C ARG A 21 13.85 11.38 -15.41
N ASP A 22 14.53 11.87 -14.38
CA ASP A 22 15.54 11.09 -13.65
C ASP A 22 14.93 9.88 -12.95
N PRO A 23 15.50 8.68 -13.12
CA PRO A 23 15.00 7.48 -12.48
C PRO A 23 15.38 7.43 -11.00
N ALA A 24 14.43 7.03 -10.17
CA ALA A 24 14.61 6.77 -8.75
C ALA A 24 13.88 5.49 -8.32
N THR A 25 14.11 5.05 -7.10
CA THR A 25 13.40 3.91 -6.52
C THR A 25 13.02 4.21 -5.07
N ILE A 26 11.78 3.93 -4.71
CA ILE A 26 11.28 4.12 -3.34
C ILE A 26 10.93 2.77 -2.71
N GLY A 27 11.12 2.67 -1.39
CA GLY A 27 10.69 1.51 -0.61
C GLY A 27 9.33 1.77 0.04
N VAL A 28 8.35 0.93 -0.25
CA VAL A 28 6.98 1.04 0.26
C VAL A 28 6.55 -0.21 1.00
N CYS A 29 5.53 -0.09 1.86
CA CYS A 29 4.89 -1.27 2.44
C CYS A 29 4.13 -2.05 1.34
N PRO A 30 4.41 -3.35 1.12
CA PRO A 30 3.78 -4.13 0.05
C PRO A 30 2.26 -4.20 0.18
N ALA A 31 1.76 -4.47 1.37
CA ALA A 31 0.31 -4.52 1.63
C ALA A 31 -0.35 -3.15 1.46
N CYS A 32 0.24 -2.06 2.00
CA CYS A 32 -0.30 -0.72 1.80
C CYS A 32 -0.33 -0.34 0.33
N PHE A 33 0.68 -0.71 -0.44
CA PHE A 33 0.68 -0.44 -1.87
C PHE A 33 -0.40 -1.23 -2.61
N ASN A 34 -0.92 -2.32 -2.03
CA ASN A 34 -2.03 -3.09 -2.56
C ASN A 34 -3.39 -2.71 -1.94
N LEU A 35 -3.46 -1.60 -1.22
CA LEU A 35 -4.71 -0.99 -0.74
C LEU A 35 -4.99 0.26 -1.57
N HIS A 36 -6.11 0.29 -2.30
CA HIS A 36 -6.45 1.39 -3.20
C HIS A 36 -6.31 2.77 -2.54
N THR A 37 -6.96 2.98 -1.38
CA THR A 37 -6.92 4.25 -0.64
C THR A 37 -5.52 4.64 -0.17
N ARG A 38 -4.66 3.65 0.14
CA ARG A 38 -3.29 3.88 0.58
C ARG A 38 -2.35 4.13 -0.59
N ARG A 39 -2.53 3.42 -1.71
CA ARG A 39 -1.82 3.65 -2.97
C ARG A 39 -2.11 5.06 -3.47
N GLU A 40 -3.38 5.47 -3.48
CA GLU A 40 -3.78 6.83 -3.86
C GLU A 40 -3.07 7.90 -3.02
N ALA A 41 -3.11 7.76 -1.69
CA ALA A 41 -2.45 8.70 -0.78
C ALA A 41 -0.93 8.78 -1.02
N LEU A 42 -0.28 7.64 -1.28
CA LEU A 42 1.14 7.59 -1.61
C LEU A 42 1.43 8.28 -2.96
N LEU A 43 0.64 8.00 -4.00
CA LEU A 43 0.82 8.61 -5.32
C LEU A 43 0.66 10.13 -5.26
N ARG A 44 -0.34 10.63 -4.52
CA ARG A 44 -0.49 12.09 -4.27
C ARG A 44 0.71 12.67 -3.53
N GLN A 45 1.31 11.92 -2.61
CA GLN A 45 2.53 12.38 -1.91
C GLN A 45 3.74 12.41 -2.85
N LEU A 46 3.90 11.42 -3.73
CA LEU A 46 4.95 11.42 -4.75
C LEU A 46 4.81 12.61 -5.71
N GLU A 47 3.59 12.88 -6.15
CA GLU A 47 3.30 14.01 -7.03
C GLU A 47 3.70 15.35 -6.39
N LYS A 48 3.40 15.55 -5.10
CA LYS A 48 3.84 16.74 -4.34
C LYS A 48 5.37 16.88 -4.24
N MET A 49 6.11 15.77 -4.32
CA MET A 49 7.57 15.75 -4.32
C MET A 49 8.16 15.78 -5.74
N GLY A 50 7.33 15.96 -6.78
CA GLY A 50 7.78 15.99 -8.18
C GLY A 50 8.03 14.62 -8.81
N TYR A 51 7.60 13.53 -8.16
CA TYR A 51 7.79 12.16 -8.66
C TYR A 51 6.51 11.54 -9.19
N GLU A 52 6.65 10.67 -10.19
CA GLU A 52 5.60 9.80 -10.69
C GLU A 52 6.08 8.35 -10.82
N VAL A 53 5.15 7.39 -10.77
CA VAL A 53 5.50 5.97 -10.99
C VAL A 53 5.96 5.75 -12.44
N ALA A 54 7.03 4.98 -12.60
CA ALA A 54 7.60 4.74 -13.93
C ALA A 54 6.78 3.74 -14.74
N TYR A 55 6.17 2.75 -14.08
CA TYR A 55 5.40 1.68 -14.73
C TYR A 55 3.89 1.88 -14.61
N ARG A 56 3.18 1.46 -15.65
CA ARG A 56 1.70 1.52 -15.69
C ARG A 56 1.06 0.65 -14.60
N GLU A 57 1.66 -0.50 -14.28
CA GLU A 57 1.15 -1.42 -13.26
C GLU A 57 1.16 -0.82 -11.84
N ASP A 58 2.01 0.16 -11.58
CA ASP A 58 2.15 0.83 -10.28
C ASP A 58 1.23 2.06 -10.14
N ARG A 59 0.43 2.36 -11.19
CA ARG A 59 -0.57 3.42 -11.14
C ARG A 59 -1.77 3.03 -10.26
N LEU A 60 -2.65 4.00 -10.02
CA LEU A 60 -3.85 3.79 -9.21
C LEU A 60 -4.79 2.76 -9.84
N ASP A 61 -4.93 2.80 -11.17
CA ASP A 61 -5.66 1.86 -12.03
C ASP A 61 -4.82 0.63 -12.42
N GLY A 62 -3.61 0.53 -11.89
CA GLY A 62 -2.68 -0.55 -12.17
C GLY A 62 -3.05 -1.86 -11.47
N ALA A 63 -2.13 -2.83 -11.54
CA ALA A 63 -2.35 -4.15 -10.96
C ALA A 63 -2.26 -4.11 -9.43
N TYR A 64 -3.18 -4.81 -8.79
CA TYR A 64 -3.14 -5.10 -7.35
C TYR A 64 -2.85 -6.59 -7.18
N ARG A 65 -1.84 -6.89 -6.38
CA ARG A 65 -1.40 -8.25 -6.06
C ARG A 65 -1.90 -8.58 -4.66
N GLU A 66 -2.84 -9.50 -4.57
CA GLU A 66 -3.42 -9.97 -3.31
C GLU A 66 -2.41 -10.73 -2.45
N GLY A 67 -2.77 -10.99 -1.19
CA GLY A 67 -1.95 -11.79 -0.26
C GLY A 67 -0.63 -11.15 0.19
N ARG A 68 -0.39 -9.88 -0.14
CA ARG A 68 0.84 -9.17 0.27
C ARG A 68 0.80 -8.84 1.75
N GLN A 69 1.86 -9.22 2.47
CA GLN A 69 2.01 -8.89 3.87
C GLN A 69 2.50 -7.45 4.06
N HIS A 70 2.16 -6.86 5.20
CA HIS A 70 2.71 -5.56 5.59
C HIS A 70 4.20 -5.70 5.91
N ALA A 71 4.96 -4.66 5.59
CA ALA A 71 6.34 -4.56 6.07
C ALA A 71 6.34 -4.49 7.62
N PRO A 72 7.34 -5.06 8.30
CA PRO A 72 7.56 -4.89 9.74
C PRO A 72 7.44 -3.44 10.19
N GLY A 73 6.71 -3.19 11.28
CA GLY A 73 6.49 -1.86 11.83
C GLY A 73 5.51 -0.97 11.03
N CYS A 74 4.78 -1.51 10.06
CA CYS A 74 3.77 -0.74 9.35
C CYS A 74 2.64 -0.29 10.29
N ARG A 75 2.37 1.03 10.34
CA ARG A 75 1.25 1.62 11.08
C ARG A 75 -0.12 1.02 10.71
N TYR A 76 -0.25 0.51 9.49
CA TYR A 76 -1.48 -0.08 8.96
C TYR A 76 -1.47 -1.61 8.98
N GLY A 77 -0.54 -2.24 9.72
CA GLY A 77 -0.39 -3.70 9.80
C GLY A 77 -1.66 -4.44 10.21
N HIS A 78 -2.57 -3.77 10.91
CA HIS A 78 -3.88 -4.31 11.32
C HIS A 78 -4.93 -4.36 10.18
N LEU A 79 -4.66 -3.73 9.02
CA LEU A 79 -5.59 -3.72 7.88
C LEU A 79 -5.21 -4.82 6.89
N ALA A 80 -6.12 -5.75 6.60
CA ALA A 80 -5.91 -6.74 5.56
C ALA A 80 -5.81 -6.07 4.17
N SER A 81 -4.80 -6.46 3.37
CA SER A 81 -4.66 -5.99 1.99
C SER A 81 -5.77 -6.54 1.09
N ASP A 82 -6.24 -7.75 1.36
CA ASP A 82 -7.34 -8.39 0.62
C ASP A 82 -8.70 -7.73 0.95
N PRO A 83 -9.45 -7.25 -0.05
CA PRO A 83 -10.81 -6.77 0.11
C PRO A 83 -11.76 -7.75 0.83
N TRP A 84 -11.67 -9.03 0.55
CA TRP A 84 -12.58 -10.03 1.14
C TRP A 84 -12.30 -10.27 2.61
N ASP A 85 -11.02 -10.32 2.99
CA ASP A 85 -10.65 -10.40 4.41
C ASP A 85 -11.05 -9.13 5.19
N ARG A 86 -10.99 -7.94 4.58
CA ARG A 86 -11.54 -6.72 5.20
C ARG A 86 -13.04 -6.83 5.40
N PHE A 87 -13.76 -7.29 4.38
CA PHE A 87 -15.21 -7.48 4.45
C PHE A 87 -15.59 -8.48 5.55
N ARG A 88 -14.93 -9.65 5.60
CA ARG A 88 -15.12 -10.65 6.67
C ARG A 88 -14.84 -10.08 8.05
N THR A 89 -13.78 -9.30 8.21
CA THR A 89 -13.41 -8.65 9.48
C THR A 89 -14.48 -7.64 9.91
N ALA A 90 -15.00 -6.83 8.98
CA ALA A 90 -16.08 -5.89 9.24
C ALA A 90 -17.37 -6.61 9.69
N LEU A 91 -17.73 -7.72 9.03
CA LEU A 91 -18.88 -8.55 9.43
C LEU A 91 -18.72 -9.14 10.84
N LYS A 92 -17.54 -9.65 11.20
CA LYS A 92 -17.26 -10.17 12.54
C LYS A 92 -17.42 -9.09 13.62
N ARG A 93 -16.92 -7.88 13.38
CA ARG A 93 -17.06 -6.75 14.32
C ARG A 93 -18.54 -6.36 14.50
N ARG A 94 -19.32 -6.36 13.43
CA ARG A 94 -20.74 -5.99 13.44
C ARG A 94 -21.62 -7.01 14.18
N LYS A 95 -21.28 -8.31 14.13
CA LYS A 95 -21.95 -9.36 14.92
C LYS A 95 -21.71 -9.21 16.43
N PHE A 96 -20.58 -8.62 16.84
CA PHE A 96 -20.24 -8.43 18.25
C PHE A 96 -21.01 -7.25 18.88
N THR A 97 -21.29 -6.21 18.11
CA THR A 97 -22.07 -5.04 18.55
C THR A 97 -23.58 -5.26 18.56
N GLY A 98 -24.08 -6.33 17.92
CA GLY A 98 -25.51 -6.65 17.83
C GLY A 98 -26.03 -7.60 18.91
N ARG A 99 -25.20 -7.97 19.90
CA ARG A 99 -25.55 -8.93 20.97
C ARG A 99 -25.49 -8.35 22.39
N SER A 100 -25.42 -7.02 22.51
CA SER A 100 -25.44 -6.28 23.77
C SER A 100 -26.75 -5.50 23.90
N GLY A 101 -27.84 -6.25 24.06
CA GLY A 101 -29.18 -5.72 24.23
C GLY A 101 -30.12 -6.83 24.66
N ARG A 102 -29.92 -7.33 25.88
CA ARG A 102 -30.97 -7.91 26.70
C ARG A 102 -31.26 -6.93 27.82
#